data_AF-A0A947WH36-F1
#
_entry.id   AF-A0A947WH36-F1
#
_cell.length_a   1.000
_cell.length_b   1.000
_cell.length_c   1.000
_cell.angle_alpha   90.00
_cell.angle_beta   90.00
_cell.angle_gamma   90.00
#
_symmetry.space_group_name_H-M   'P 1'
#
loop_
_entity.id
_entity.type
_entity.pdbx_description
1 polymer ?
#
loop_
_entity_poly.entity_id
_entity_poly.type
_entity_poly.pdbx_seq_one_letter_code
_entity_poly.pdbx_strand_id
1 'polypeptide(L)'
;IRSGLLRMLPMDKKTTINMVPIEIVAEVIYSLSLLPNRVLNKNFHIVNPRPVKQIMLLTILSSLWGFDLPKGLPADRCESPGLTAVQKRLIGPFLPYMTLDHSFDMKNTIELINKYKIRKAYFLIKNLRRDKII
;
A
#
# COMPACT_ATOMS: atom_id res chain seq x y z
N ILE A 1 9.53 3.44 -22.90
CA ILE A 1 8.50 4.40 -23.37
C ILE A 1 8.78 5.76 -22.73
N ARG A 2 9.12 6.80 -23.51
CA ARG A 2 9.35 8.17 -22.97
C ARG A 2 8.00 8.85 -22.71
N SER A 3 7.34 8.53 -21.60
CA SER A 3 6.10 9.22 -21.23
C SER A 3 6.42 10.63 -20.72
N GLY A 4 6.38 11.62 -21.62
CA GLY A 4 6.53 13.04 -21.25
C GLY A 4 5.48 13.52 -20.25
N LEU A 5 4.35 12.80 -20.15
CA LEU A 5 3.19 13.18 -19.35
C LEU A 5 3.40 13.03 -17.83
N LEU A 6 4.33 12.21 -17.34
CA LEU A 6 4.51 11.98 -15.89
C LEU A 6 5.99 12.01 -15.49
N ARG A 7 6.79 12.92 -16.06
CA ARG A 7 8.21 13.09 -15.65
C ARG A 7 8.39 13.50 -14.19
N MET A 8 7.36 14.11 -13.60
CA MET A 8 7.33 14.56 -12.22
C MET A 8 6.04 14.09 -11.58
N LEU A 9 6.14 13.57 -10.35
CA LEU A 9 5.00 13.14 -9.55
C LEU A 9 5.07 13.79 -8.17
N PRO A 10 3.96 14.39 -7.68
CA PRO A 10 3.84 14.83 -6.28
C PRO A 10 3.77 13.61 -5.38
N MET A 11 4.94 13.22 -4.89
CA MET A 11 5.15 12.01 -4.11
C MET A 11 6.33 12.24 -3.18
N ASP A 12 6.13 12.00 -1.89
CA ASP A 12 7.24 11.90 -0.95
C ASP A 12 7.87 10.50 -1.09
N LYS A 13 9.20 10.45 -1.24
CA LYS A 13 9.95 9.19 -1.35
C LYS A 13 9.81 8.31 -0.10
N LYS A 14 9.39 8.89 1.03
CA LYS A 14 9.11 8.17 2.27
C LYS A 14 7.72 7.57 2.29
N THR A 15 6.78 8.09 1.51
CA THR A 15 5.39 7.62 1.51
C THR A 15 5.34 6.14 1.14
N THR A 16 4.54 5.43 1.91
CA THR A 16 4.32 4.00 1.80
C THR A 16 2.96 3.72 1.16
N ILE A 17 2.83 2.52 0.60
CA ILE A 17 1.58 2.00 0.07
C ILE A 17 1.27 0.66 0.72
N ASN A 18 0.01 0.51 1.12
CA ASN A 18 -0.52 -0.75 1.63
C ASN A 18 -0.97 -1.62 0.46
N MET A 19 -0.08 -2.49 -0.02
CA MET A 19 -0.40 -3.51 -1.01
C MET A 19 -0.54 -4.88 -0.32
N VAL A 20 -1.73 -5.48 -0.43
CA VAL A 20 -2.03 -6.81 0.07
C VAL A 20 -2.42 -7.71 -1.10
N PRO A 21 -1.83 -8.92 -1.24
CA PRO A 21 -2.28 -9.90 -2.23
C PRO A 21 -3.78 -10.20 -2.05
N ILE A 22 -4.53 -10.19 -3.15
CA ILE A 22 -5.99 -10.35 -3.13
C ILE A 22 -6.41 -11.70 -2.53
N GLU A 23 -5.60 -12.74 -2.68
CA GLU A 23 -5.85 -14.06 -2.12
C GLU A 23 -5.81 -14.05 -0.60
N ILE A 24 -4.96 -13.22 0.00
CA ILE A 24 -4.88 -13.03 1.45
C ILE A 24 -6.13 -12.27 1.93
N VAL A 25 -6.54 -11.23 1.20
CA VAL A 25 -7.76 -10.49 1.51
C VAL A 25 -8.97 -11.41 1.48
N ALA A 26 -9.13 -12.20 0.42
CA ALA A 26 -10.21 -13.16 0.27
C ALA A 26 -10.21 -14.23 1.37
N GLU A 27 -9.04 -14.79 1.70
CA GLU A 27 -8.91 -15.79 2.77
C GLU A 27 -9.31 -15.22 4.14
N VAL A 28 -8.91 -13.97 4.45
CA VAL A 28 -9.26 -13.32 5.72
C VAL A 28 -10.76 -13.01 5.78
N ILE A 29 -11.36 -12.48 4.70
CA ILE A 29 -12.81 -12.21 4.64
C ILE A 29 -13.61 -13.50 4.80
N TYR A 30 -13.23 -14.56 4.07
CA TYR A 30 -13.87 -15.87 4.19
C TYR A 30 -13.76 -16.39 5.62
N SER A 31 -12.56 -16.34 6.20
CA SER A 31 -12.35 -16.79 7.58
C SER A 31 -13.18 -15.99 8.58
N LEU A 32 -13.29 -14.67 8.42
CA LEU A 32 -14.11 -13.80 9.25
C LEU A 32 -15.60 -14.19 9.18
N SER A 33 -16.09 -14.53 7.99
CA SER A 33 -17.49 -14.88 7.76
C SER A 33 -17.94 -16.18 8.45
N LEU A 34 -16.99 -17.08 8.72
CA LEU A 34 -17.27 -18.38 9.34
C LEU A 34 -17.25 -18.36 10.87
N LEU A 35 -16.93 -17.22 11.50
CA LEU A 35 -16.75 -17.17 12.95
C LEU A 35 -18.09 -16.97 13.68
N PRO A 36 -18.52 -17.92 14.53
CA PRO A 36 -19.76 -17.77 15.28
C PRO A 36 -19.61 -16.69 16.36
N ASN A 37 -20.56 -15.74 16.42
CA ASN A 37 -20.79 -14.75 17.49
C ASN A 37 -19.58 -13.89 17.96
N ARG A 38 -18.44 -13.88 17.28
CA ARG A 38 -17.16 -13.37 17.86
C ARG A 38 -16.61 -12.09 17.24
N VAL A 39 -17.38 -11.43 16.39
CA VAL A 39 -16.91 -10.33 15.54
C VAL A 39 -17.82 -9.10 15.57
N LEU A 40 -18.85 -9.10 16.42
CA LEU A 40 -19.77 -7.97 16.52
C LEU A 40 -19.04 -6.72 17.03
N ASN A 41 -19.29 -5.58 16.38
CA ASN A 41 -18.75 -4.26 16.72
C ASN A 41 -17.21 -4.16 16.73
N LYS A 42 -16.51 -5.00 15.94
CA LYS A 42 -15.05 -4.90 15.76
C LYS A 42 -14.71 -4.54 14.32
N ASN A 43 -13.75 -3.63 14.15
CA ASN A 43 -13.18 -3.28 12.85
C ASN A 43 -11.91 -4.11 12.59
N PHE A 44 -11.78 -4.61 11.35
CA PHE A 44 -10.63 -5.39 10.91
C PHE A 44 -9.99 -4.69 9.71
N HIS A 45 -8.80 -4.13 9.91
CA HIS A 45 -7.99 -3.60 8.82
C HIS A 45 -7.16 -4.73 8.22
N ILE A 46 -7.46 -5.09 6.97
CA ILE A 46 -6.70 -6.08 6.21
C ILE A 46 -5.68 -5.32 5.36
N VAL A 47 -4.54 -4.98 5.97
CA VAL A 47 -3.45 -4.23 5.32
C VAL A 47 -2.13 -5.00 5.39
N ASN A 48 -1.10 -4.48 4.73
CA ASN A 48 0.23 -5.09 4.75
C ASN A 48 0.96 -4.67 6.04
N PRO A 49 1.43 -5.60 6.89
CA PRO A 49 2.12 -5.22 8.13
C PRO A 49 3.49 -4.58 7.87
N ARG A 50 4.00 -4.65 6.64
CA ARG A 50 5.18 -3.91 6.17
C ARG A 50 4.81 -3.16 4.88
N PRO A 51 4.23 -1.96 5.01
CA PRO A 51 3.95 -1.09 3.88
C PRO A 51 5.21 -0.87 3.05
N VAL A 52 5.08 -0.92 1.72
CA VAL A 52 6.20 -0.78 0.79
C VAL A 52 6.32 0.70 0.42
N LYS A 53 7.55 1.23 0.30
CA LYS A 53 7.72 2.59 -0.19
C LYS A 53 7.25 2.70 -1.64
N GLN A 54 6.48 3.73 -1.97
CA GLN A 54 5.96 3.91 -3.33
C GLN A 54 7.06 3.97 -4.38
N ILE A 55 8.20 4.58 -4.03
CA ILE A 55 9.37 4.64 -4.91
C ILE A 55 9.91 3.25 -5.25
N MET A 56 9.85 2.27 -4.35
CA MET A 56 10.31 0.91 -4.63
C MET A 56 9.42 0.25 -5.67
N LEU A 57 8.10 0.42 -5.57
CA LEU A 57 7.16 -0.06 -6.57
C LEU A 57 7.46 0.57 -7.93
N LEU A 58 7.61 1.88 -8.00
CA LEU A 58 7.94 2.57 -9.26
C LEU A 58 9.26 2.08 -9.86
N THR A 59 10.27 1.80 -9.05
CA THR A 59 11.55 1.23 -9.51
C THR A 59 11.37 -0.16 -10.11
N ILE A 60 10.57 -1.02 -9.49
CA ILE A 60 10.25 -2.35 -10.02
C ILE A 60 9.48 -2.22 -11.35
N LEU A 61 8.47 -1.36 -11.41
CA LEU A 61 7.69 -1.17 -12.62
C LEU A 61 8.54 -0.57 -13.76
N SER A 62 9.43 0.36 -13.42
CA SER A 62 10.38 0.97 -14.36
C SER A 62 11.33 -0.07 -14.94
N SER A 63 11.86 -0.99 -14.13
CA SER A 63 12.73 -2.06 -14.62
C SER A 63 12.00 -3.07 -15.49
N LEU A 64 10.72 -3.34 -15.20
CA LEU A 64 9.89 -4.29 -15.98
C LEU A 64 9.41 -3.70 -17.31
N TRP A 65 9.06 -2.41 -17.35
CA TRP A 65 8.41 -1.80 -18.51
C TRP A 65 9.27 -0.75 -19.24
N GLY A 66 10.48 -0.47 -18.77
CA GLY A 66 11.45 0.39 -19.45
C GLY A 66 10.98 1.84 -19.60
N PHE A 67 10.34 2.40 -18.56
CA PHE A 67 10.02 3.83 -18.49
C PHE A 67 10.95 4.53 -17.50
N ASP A 68 11.19 5.82 -17.73
CA ASP A 68 12.06 6.63 -16.87
C ASP A 68 11.37 6.88 -15.51
N LEU A 69 12.11 6.68 -14.41
CA LEU A 69 11.60 6.95 -13.07
C LEU A 69 11.20 8.43 -12.93
N PRO A 70 9.96 8.72 -12.49
CA PRO A 70 9.52 10.10 -12.27
C PRO A 70 10.31 10.73 -11.12
N LYS A 71 10.63 12.02 -11.25
CA LYS A 71 11.18 12.79 -10.13
C LYS A 71 10.07 13.06 -9.11
N GLY A 72 10.30 12.68 -7.86
CA GLY A 72 9.41 13.00 -6.75
C GLY A 72 9.43 14.50 -6.44
N LEU A 73 8.25 15.09 -6.34
CA LEU A 73 8.02 16.45 -5.85
C LEU A 73 7.49 16.37 -4.41
N PRO A 74 8.05 17.16 -3.48
CA PRO A 74 7.50 17.33 -2.13
C PRO A 74 6.01 17.69 -2.16
N ALA A 75 5.23 17.10 -1.26
CA ALA A 75 3.77 17.22 -1.21
C ALA A 75 3.26 18.65 -0.96
N ASP A 76 4.01 19.44 -0.19
CA ASP A 76 3.79 20.87 0.08
C ASP A 76 3.93 21.73 -1.20
N ARG A 77 4.54 21.20 -2.26
CA ARG A 77 4.63 21.84 -3.58
C ARG A 77 3.54 21.40 -4.55
N CYS A 78 2.56 20.61 -4.11
CA CYS A 78 1.50 20.10 -4.98
C CYS A 78 0.53 21.20 -5.45
N GLU A 79 0.47 22.33 -4.73
CA GLU A 79 -0.22 23.55 -5.18
C GLU A 79 0.61 24.40 -6.17
N SER A 80 1.87 24.05 -6.41
CA SER A 80 2.84 24.84 -7.19
C SER A 80 2.93 24.43 -8.67
N PRO A 81 3.46 25.30 -9.56
CA PRO A 81 3.11 25.43 -11.00
C PRO A 81 3.62 24.35 -11.98
N GLY A 82 3.91 23.13 -11.52
CA GLY A 82 4.58 22.10 -12.33
C GLY A 82 3.68 21.12 -13.10
N LEU A 83 2.37 21.10 -12.84
CA LEU A 83 1.43 20.15 -13.45
C LEU A 83 0.42 20.86 -14.36
N THR A 84 0.31 20.38 -15.59
CA THR A 84 -0.72 20.76 -16.57
C THR A 84 -2.12 20.38 -16.08
N ALA A 85 -3.16 21.02 -16.63
CA ALA A 85 -4.56 20.70 -16.31
C ALA A 85 -4.90 19.21 -16.53
N VAL A 86 -4.35 18.60 -17.59
CA VAL A 86 -4.51 17.17 -17.89
C VAL A 86 -3.86 16.31 -16.81
N GLN A 87 -2.63 16.61 -16.41
CA GLN A 87 -1.95 15.89 -15.32
C GLN A 87 -2.73 16.02 -14.01
N LYS A 88 -3.18 17.23 -13.65
CA LYS A 88 -4.01 17.45 -12.45
C LYS A 88 -5.29 16.63 -12.49
N ARG A 89 -5.95 16.53 -13.64
CA ARG A 89 -7.16 15.70 -13.78
C ARG A 89 -6.88 14.20 -13.66
N LEU A 90 -5.74 13.74 -14.17
CA LEU A 90 -5.32 12.34 -14.11
C LEU A 90 -4.88 11.90 -12.71
N ILE A 91 -4.05 12.70 -12.05
CA ILE A 91 -3.43 12.32 -10.77
C ILE A 91 -4.13 12.92 -9.55
N GLY A 92 -4.94 13.97 -9.74
CA GLY A 92 -5.65 14.71 -8.69
C GLY A 92 -6.37 13.81 -7.68
N PRO A 93 -7.21 12.86 -8.15
CA PRO A 93 -7.90 11.92 -7.26
C PRO A 93 -6.96 11.03 -6.44
N PHE A 94 -5.74 10.80 -6.93
CA PHE A 94 -4.75 9.94 -6.30
C PHE A 94 -3.76 10.68 -5.40
N LEU A 95 -3.77 12.02 -5.42
CA LEU A 95 -2.82 12.85 -4.66
C LEU A 95 -2.76 12.48 -3.18
N PRO A 96 -3.89 12.32 -2.45
CA PRO A 96 -3.83 11.97 -1.03
C PRO A 96 -3.07 10.66 -0.78
N TYR A 97 -3.23 9.69 -1.69
CA TYR A 97 -2.55 8.40 -1.59
C TYR A 97 -1.07 8.49 -1.94
N MET A 98 -0.63 9.48 -2.73
CA MET A 98 0.77 9.68 -3.12
C MET A 98 1.55 10.52 -2.10
N THR A 99 0.85 11.34 -1.31
CA THR A 99 1.47 12.31 -0.40
C THR A 99 1.27 12.03 1.07
N LEU A 100 0.25 11.24 1.45
CA LEU A 100 -0.04 10.92 2.85
C LEU A 100 0.33 9.48 3.17
N ASP A 101 1.00 9.29 4.31
CA ASP A 101 1.19 7.97 4.88
C ASP A 101 -0.06 7.53 5.63
N HIS A 102 -0.74 6.51 5.10
CA HIS A 102 -1.88 5.89 5.76
C HIS A 102 -1.42 4.69 6.60
N SER A 103 -1.37 4.87 7.91
CA SER A 103 -1.20 3.78 8.87
C SER A 103 -2.55 3.29 9.37
N PHE A 104 -2.71 1.97 9.49
CA PHE A 104 -3.93 1.35 9.99
C PHE A 104 -3.60 0.41 11.14
N ASP A 105 -4.42 0.44 12.20
CA ASP A 105 -4.27 -0.49 13.31
C ASP A 105 -4.73 -1.89 12.89
N MET A 106 -3.80 -2.83 12.87
CA MET A 106 -4.03 -4.23 12.52
C MET A 106 -4.27 -5.15 13.71
N LYS A 107 -4.36 -4.63 14.94
CA LYS A 107 -4.42 -5.45 16.17
C LYS A 107 -5.45 -6.57 16.10
N ASN A 108 -6.70 -6.23 15.77
CA ASN A 108 -7.79 -7.21 15.66
C ASN A 108 -7.54 -8.27 14.57
N THR A 109 -7.04 -7.85 13.40
CA THR A 109 -6.72 -8.73 12.28
C THR A 109 -5.58 -9.69 12.62
N ILE A 110 -4.52 -9.20 13.26
CA ILE A 110 -3.37 -10.01 13.69
C ILE A 110 -3.78 -11.03 14.76
N GLU A 111 -4.56 -10.61 15.76
CA GLU A 111 -5.08 -11.50 16.79
C GLU A 111 -5.89 -12.65 16.16
N LEU A 112 -6.78 -12.31 15.21
CA LEU A 112 -7.58 -13.27 14.47
C LEU A 112 -6.72 -14.27 13.70
N ILE A 113 -5.82 -13.79 12.86
CA ILE A 113 -4.96 -14.63 12.02
C ILE A 113 -4.12 -15.57 12.89
N ASN A 114 -3.61 -15.10 14.02
CA ASN A 114 -2.81 -15.90 14.94
C ASN A 114 -3.62 -16.97 15.67
N LYS A 115 -4.86 -16.63 16.08
CA LYS A 115 -5.77 -17.51 16.81
C LYS A 115 -6.30 -18.64 15.93
N TYR A 116 -6.70 -18.32 14.70
CA TYR A 116 -7.33 -19.27 13.78
C TYR A 116 -6.38 -19.86 12.74
N LYS A 117 -5.09 -19.45 12.77
CA LYS A 117 -4.04 -19.95 11.86
C LYS A 117 -4.43 -19.84 10.38
N ILE A 118 -5.05 -18.72 10.00
CA ILE A 118 -5.44 -18.41 8.62
C ILE A 118 -4.20 -18.53 7.73
N ARG A 119 -4.12 -19.55 6.89
CA ARG A 119 -2.85 -20.14 6.43
C ARG A 119 -1.95 -19.16 5.70
N LYS A 120 -2.44 -18.50 4.64
CA LYS A 120 -1.58 -17.60 3.83
C LYS A 120 -1.32 -16.30 4.58
N ALA A 121 -2.33 -15.75 5.24
CA ALA A 121 -2.19 -14.55 6.08
C ALA A 121 -1.20 -14.75 7.25
N TYR A 122 -1.25 -15.92 7.89
CA TYR A 122 -0.35 -16.30 8.98
C TYR A 122 1.08 -16.49 8.50
N PHE A 123 1.27 -17.12 7.34
CA PHE A 123 2.58 -17.24 6.71
C PHE A 123 3.17 -15.87 6.38
N LEU A 124 2.38 -14.94 5.84
CA LEU A 124 2.82 -13.57 5.61
C LEU A 124 3.32 -12.96 6.92
N ILE A 125 2.49 -12.92 7.97
CA ILE A 125 2.84 -12.30 9.26
C ILE A 125 4.07 -12.94 9.94
N LYS A 126 4.27 -14.26 9.80
CA LYS A 126 5.36 -14.99 10.43
C LYS A 126 6.70 -14.86 9.70
N ASN A 127 6.71 -14.57 8.40
CA ASN A 127 7.93 -14.31 7.64
C ASN A 127 8.37 -12.85 7.72
N LEU A 128 7.43 -11.92 7.93
CA LEU A 128 7.74 -10.72 8.71
C LEU A 128 8.21 -11.18 10.11
N ARG A 129 8.72 -10.42 11.08
CA ARG A 129 9.39 -11.00 12.30
C ARG A 129 10.69 -11.81 12.04
N ARG A 130 10.80 -12.68 11.03
CA ARG A 130 12.05 -13.40 10.71
C ARG A 130 13.13 -12.48 10.15
N ASP A 131 12.75 -11.46 9.39
CA ASP A 131 13.69 -10.45 8.87
C ASP A 131 14.09 -9.37 9.90
N LYS A 132 14.18 -9.72 11.20
CA LYS A 132 14.85 -8.88 12.21
C LYS A 132 16.33 -9.29 12.43
N ILE A 133 16.88 -10.09 11.52
CA ILE A 133 18.29 -10.50 11.51
C ILE A 133 18.88 -10.19 10.13
N ILE A 134 19.09 -8.91 9.82
CA ILE A 134 20.19 -8.36 8.99
C ILE A 134 20.40 -6.91 9.46
#